data_AF-Q2C4E0-F1
#
_entry.id   AF-Q2C4E0-F1
#
_cell.length_a   1.000
_cell.length_b   1.000
_cell.length_c   1.000
_cell.angle_alpha   90.00
_cell.angle_beta   90.00
_cell.angle_gamma   90.00
#
_symmetry.space_group_name_H-M   'P 1'
#
loop_
_entity.id
_entity.type
_entity.pdbx_description
1 polymer ?
#
loop_
_entity_poly.entity_id
_entity_poly.type
_entity_poly.pdbx_seq_one_letter_code
_entity_poly.pdbx_strand_id
1 'polypeptide(L)'
;MNIESKLQQLRKVRKLRAILLFHRRQVGGIDVSKEQYSDVQVFVKALFKQLKVQKFDIQVTHWGEIYLIEPARDIHIRLSINYKVNIDDIEQIKLALKLKGYIAKEVDGFAREQLCVSFCAYRPGTKWRRYPLETKLANYDELVTQIITAMKFNVAQLSATVRHELSKDIHQINLEDVMALICYGAAKLGPDSQLAHLSNNKELRSPISCKLLGHQLMLFGYYCEQHEFFLSPSSMKIFRMLLPEVSESEAEFV
;
A
#
# COMPACT_ATOMS: atom_id res chain seq x y z
N MET A 1 10.46 20.29 -3.16
CA MET A 1 10.01 19.16 -2.30
C MET A 1 10.29 19.41 -0.81
N ASN A 2 9.26 19.33 0.03
CA ASN A 2 9.33 19.38 1.50
C ASN A 2 9.33 17.96 2.09
N ILE A 3 10.48 17.50 2.57
CA ILE A 3 10.66 16.11 3.09
C ILE A 3 9.84 15.89 4.36
N GLU A 4 9.82 16.86 5.28
CA GLU A 4 9.09 16.73 6.55
C GLU A 4 7.58 16.60 6.32
N SER A 5 7.03 17.34 5.35
CA SER A 5 5.64 17.19 4.92
C SER A 5 5.34 15.78 4.40
N LYS A 6 6.21 15.20 3.56
CA LYS A 6 6.06 13.82 3.05
C LYS A 6 6.16 12.77 4.17
N LEU A 7 7.07 12.95 5.12
CA LEU A 7 7.19 12.08 6.29
C LEU A 7 5.95 12.17 7.20
N GLN A 8 5.38 13.37 7.38
CA GLN A 8 4.12 13.55 8.10
C GLN A 8 2.95 12.86 7.38
N GLN A 9 2.87 12.96 6.06
CA GLN A 9 1.89 12.23 5.26
C GLN A 9 2.01 10.72 5.50
N LEU A 10 3.23 10.15 5.40
CA LEU A 10 3.48 8.74 5.68
C LEU A 10 3.04 8.32 7.10
N ARG A 11 3.31 9.15 8.11
CA ARG A 11 2.84 8.91 9.49
C ARG A 11 1.32 8.90 9.61
N LYS A 12 0.62 9.80 8.91
CA LYS A 12 -0.85 9.88 8.91
C LYS A 12 -1.47 8.63 8.27
N VAL A 13 -1.04 8.30 7.06
CA VAL A 13 -1.59 7.19 6.26
C VAL A 13 -1.23 5.81 6.80
N ARG A 14 -0.21 5.70 7.67
CA ARG A 14 0.15 4.45 8.36
C ARG A 14 -1.06 3.78 9.04
N LYS A 15 -1.95 4.57 9.65
CA LYS A 15 -3.14 4.03 10.34
C LYS A 15 -4.12 3.36 9.37
N LEU A 16 -4.08 3.73 8.10
CA LEU A 16 -4.93 3.19 7.04
C LEU A 16 -4.37 1.88 6.47
N ARG A 17 -3.08 1.58 6.68
CA ARG A 17 -2.43 0.35 6.19
C ARG A 17 -3.14 -0.93 6.65
N ALA A 18 -3.76 -0.92 7.84
CA ALA A 18 -4.50 -2.08 8.36
C ALA A 18 -5.73 -2.45 7.51
N ILE A 19 -6.31 -1.49 6.78
CA ILE A 19 -7.45 -1.72 5.88
C ILE A 19 -6.99 -2.47 4.61
N LEU A 20 -5.71 -2.34 4.22
CA LEU A 20 -5.18 -2.93 3.00
C LEU A 20 -5.18 -4.46 2.99
N LEU A 21 -5.29 -5.10 4.16
CA LEU A 21 -5.50 -6.56 4.27
C LEU A 21 -6.81 -7.01 3.62
N PHE A 22 -7.78 -6.11 3.52
CA PHE A 22 -9.10 -6.35 2.92
C PHE A 22 -9.21 -5.80 1.49
N HIS A 23 -8.13 -5.21 0.97
CA HIS A 23 -8.09 -4.60 -0.35
C HIS A 23 -7.63 -5.63 -1.40
N ARG A 24 -8.24 -5.64 -2.59
CA ARG A 24 -7.88 -6.58 -3.68
C ARG A 24 -6.53 -6.22 -4.33
N ARG A 25 -6.31 -4.93 -4.58
CA ARG A 25 -5.02 -4.40 -5.03
C ARG A 25 -3.94 -4.61 -3.96
N GLN A 26 -2.77 -5.09 -4.37
CA GLN A 26 -1.56 -5.00 -3.56
C GLN A 26 -1.05 -3.57 -3.56
N VAL A 27 -1.26 -2.87 -2.45
CA VAL A 27 -0.86 -1.47 -2.26
C VAL A 27 0.53 -1.44 -1.60
N GLY A 28 1.52 -0.99 -2.36
CA GLY A 28 2.89 -0.80 -1.87
C GLY A 28 2.96 0.27 -0.77
N GLY A 29 4.11 0.41 -0.11
CA GLY A 29 4.29 1.39 0.97
C GLY A 29 5.13 0.81 2.10
N ILE A 30 4.98 1.37 3.31
CA ILE A 30 5.74 0.96 4.51
C ILE A 30 4.86 0.06 5.39
N ASP A 31 5.13 -1.24 5.38
CA ASP A 31 4.45 -2.26 6.20
C ASP A 31 5.40 -2.82 7.25
N VAL A 32 5.50 -2.11 8.37
CA VAL A 32 6.27 -2.53 9.53
C VAL A 32 5.49 -2.29 10.81
N SER A 33 5.92 -2.92 11.90
CA SER A 33 5.28 -2.74 13.21
C SER A 33 5.42 -1.30 13.70
N LYS A 34 4.64 -0.93 14.73
CA LYS A 34 4.67 0.43 15.28
C LYS A 34 6.04 0.75 15.89
N GLU A 35 6.67 -0.25 16.48
CA GLU A 35 7.96 -0.19 17.17
C GLU A 35 9.07 0.08 16.15
N GLN A 36 9.05 -0.64 15.03
CA GLN A 36 10.07 -0.55 13.96
C GLN A 36 9.92 0.68 13.07
N TYR A 37 8.74 1.29 13.04
CA TYR A 37 8.46 2.42 12.16
C TYR A 37 9.42 3.59 12.40
N SER A 38 9.84 3.82 13.64
CA SER A 38 10.76 4.90 13.98
C SER A 38 12.11 4.74 13.28
N ASP A 39 12.69 3.55 13.31
CA ASP A 39 13.96 3.23 12.66
C ASP A 39 13.84 3.27 11.13
N VAL A 40 12.76 2.70 10.58
CA VAL A 40 12.48 2.76 9.14
C VAL A 40 12.31 4.19 8.66
N GLN A 41 11.72 5.06 9.49
CA GLN A 41 11.57 6.47 9.15
C GLN A 41 12.94 7.18 9.02
N VAL A 42 13.95 6.80 9.80
CA VAL A 42 15.31 7.34 9.67
C VAL A 42 15.88 7.00 8.29
N PHE A 43 15.75 5.74 7.87
CA PHE A 43 16.14 5.30 6.53
C PHE A 43 15.39 6.07 5.43
N VAL A 44 14.05 6.16 5.52
CA VAL A 44 13.22 6.88 4.54
C VAL A 44 13.62 8.35 4.43
N LYS A 45 13.95 8.99 5.57
CA LYS A 45 14.44 10.37 5.59
C LYS A 45 15.79 10.51 4.86
N ALA A 46 16.72 9.57 5.07
CA ALA A 46 18.00 9.56 4.36
C ALA A 46 17.81 9.36 2.85
N LEU A 47 16.96 8.40 2.45
CA LEU A 47 16.59 8.15 1.06
C LEU A 47 15.98 9.40 0.40
N PHE A 48 15.01 10.04 1.06
CA PHE A 48 14.33 11.23 0.52
C PHE A 48 15.26 12.43 0.38
N LYS A 49 16.25 12.58 1.28
CA LYS A 49 17.29 13.62 1.16
C LYS A 49 18.12 13.41 -0.10
N GLN A 50 18.61 12.19 -0.32
CA GLN A 50 19.43 11.88 -1.50
C GLN A 50 18.62 11.98 -2.80
N LEU A 51 17.37 11.51 -2.81
CA LEU A 51 16.45 11.67 -3.95
C LEU A 51 16.20 13.15 -4.28
N LYS A 52 16.04 14.01 -3.27
CA LYS A 52 15.91 15.46 -3.45
C LYS A 52 17.12 16.08 -4.14
N VAL A 53 18.33 15.71 -3.70
CA VAL A 53 19.59 16.17 -4.32
C VAL A 53 19.64 15.74 -5.79
N GLN A 54 19.16 14.54 -6.08
CA GLN A 54 19.08 13.96 -7.43
C GLN A 54 17.86 14.44 -8.23
N LYS A 55 17.11 15.45 -7.75
CA LYS A 55 15.94 16.06 -8.38
C LYS A 55 14.74 15.14 -8.63
N PHE A 56 14.65 14.00 -7.94
CA PHE A 56 13.42 13.21 -7.97
C PHE A 56 12.28 13.96 -7.28
N ASP A 57 11.08 13.84 -7.84
CA ASP A 57 9.85 14.19 -7.11
C ASP A 57 9.33 12.97 -6.33
N ILE A 58 8.62 13.23 -5.23
CA ILE A 58 8.10 12.20 -4.34
C ILE A 58 6.62 12.44 -4.11
N GLN A 59 5.81 11.46 -4.47
CA GLN A 59 4.38 11.44 -4.24
C GLN A 59 4.04 10.34 -3.24
N VAL A 60 3.12 10.65 -2.32
CA VAL A 60 2.61 9.73 -1.31
C VAL A 60 1.10 9.72 -1.44
N THR A 61 0.51 8.56 -1.72
CA THR A 61 -0.94 8.46 -1.92
C THR A 61 -1.70 8.48 -0.61
N HIS A 62 -3.03 8.58 -0.69
CA HIS A 62 -3.91 8.45 0.47
C HIS A 62 -3.64 7.15 1.27
N TRP A 63 -3.25 6.08 0.57
CA TRP A 63 -2.95 4.77 1.15
C TRP A 63 -1.49 4.55 1.56
N GLY A 64 -0.65 5.56 1.38
CA GLY A 64 0.77 5.49 1.71
C GLY A 64 1.62 4.71 0.71
N GLU A 65 1.16 4.55 -0.53
CA GLU A 65 2.07 4.16 -1.62
C GLU A 65 3.05 5.31 -1.85
N ILE A 66 4.32 4.97 -2.08
CA ILE A 66 5.37 5.94 -2.37
C ILE A 66 5.72 5.81 -3.85
N TYR A 67 5.52 6.89 -4.59
CA TYR A 67 5.95 7.02 -5.98
C TYR A 67 7.10 8.01 -6.05
N LEU A 68 8.19 7.61 -6.70
CA LEU A 68 9.33 8.44 -7.00
C LEU A 68 9.31 8.74 -8.50
N ILE A 69 9.41 10.01 -8.88
CA ILE A 69 9.35 10.42 -10.28
C ILE A 69 10.77 10.77 -10.72
N GLU A 70 11.27 10.03 -11.70
CA GLU A 70 12.60 10.25 -12.25
C GLU A 70 12.59 11.50 -13.14
N PRO A 71 13.53 12.45 -12.93
CA PRO A 71 13.45 13.78 -13.51
C PRO A 71 13.69 13.85 -15.02
N ALA A 72 14.43 12.92 -15.63
CA ALA A 72 14.78 13.00 -17.04
C ALA A 72 13.69 12.44 -17.97
N ARG A 73 12.96 11.40 -17.52
CA ARG A 73 12.00 10.66 -18.34
C ARG A 73 10.58 10.68 -17.78
N ASP A 74 10.37 11.31 -16.62
CA ASP A 74 9.09 11.36 -15.92
C ASP A 74 8.51 9.96 -15.62
N ILE A 75 9.40 8.99 -15.41
CA ILE A 75 9.00 7.60 -15.13
C ILE A 75 8.75 7.46 -13.63
N HIS A 76 7.54 7.03 -13.30
CA HIS A 76 7.12 6.73 -11.94
C HIS A 76 7.74 5.41 -11.47
N ILE A 77 8.28 5.40 -10.26
CA ILE A 77 8.87 4.25 -9.59
C ILE A 77 8.12 4.03 -8.28
N ARG A 78 7.52 2.85 -8.12
CA ARG A 78 6.93 2.42 -6.85
C ARG A 78 8.01 2.02 -5.88
N LEU A 79 7.89 2.47 -4.64
CA LEU A 79 8.74 2.09 -3.52
C LEU A 79 7.89 1.40 -2.43
N SER A 80 8.43 0.32 -1.85
CA SER A 80 7.82 -0.37 -0.73
C SER A 80 8.88 -0.85 0.26
N ILE A 81 8.55 -0.83 1.55
CA ILE A 81 9.38 -1.33 2.65
C ILE A 81 8.51 -2.31 3.43
N ASN A 82 8.83 -3.60 3.37
CA ASN A 82 8.09 -4.65 4.07
C ASN A 82 8.93 -5.90 4.28
N TYR A 83 8.43 -6.79 5.12
CA TYR A 83 9.00 -8.11 5.29
C TYR A 83 8.78 -8.96 4.04
N LYS A 84 9.87 -9.60 3.58
CA LYS A 84 9.86 -10.55 2.48
C LYS A 84 10.59 -11.80 2.92
N VAL A 85 10.14 -12.93 2.40
CA VAL A 85 10.84 -14.20 2.56
C VAL A 85 12.25 -14.06 2.00
N ASN A 86 13.26 -14.47 2.78
CA ASN A 86 14.65 -14.47 2.35
C ASN A 86 14.84 -15.38 1.14
N ILE A 87 15.41 -14.85 0.06
CA ILE A 87 15.58 -15.59 -1.20
C ILE A 87 16.63 -16.69 -1.03
N ASP A 88 17.67 -16.46 -0.22
CA ASP A 88 18.72 -17.44 0.02
C ASP A 88 18.15 -18.68 0.73
N ASP A 89 17.28 -18.46 1.71
CA ASP A 89 16.56 -19.54 2.40
C ASP A 89 15.66 -20.31 1.43
N ILE A 90 14.97 -19.62 0.50
CA ILE A 90 14.13 -20.28 -0.52
C ILE A 90 14.96 -21.22 -1.40
N GLU A 91 16.15 -20.80 -1.85
CA GLU A 91 16.99 -21.67 -2.67
C GLU A 91 17.50 -22.89 -1.88
N GLN A 92 17.85 -22.71 -0.61
CA GLN A 92 18.19 -23.83 0.26
C GLN A 92 17.01 -24.79 0.47
N ILE A 93 15.80 -24.28 0.66
CA ILE A 93 14.57 -25.07 0.79
C ILE A 93 14.28 -25.84 -0.50
N LYS A 94 14.45 -25.20 -1.67
CA LYS A 94 14.29 -25.88 -2.97
C LYS A 94 15.28 -27.03 -3.13
N LEU A 95 16.54 -26.82 -2.73
CA LEU A 95 17.55 -27.88 -2.75
C LEU A 95 17.19 -29.03 -1.80
N ALA A 96 16.75 -28.71 -0.58
CA ALA A 96 16.32 -29.71 0.39
C ALA A 96 15.09 -30.51 -0.08
N LEU A 97 14.10 -29.87 -0.71
CA LEU A 97 12.94 -30.53 -1.31
C LEU A 97 13.34 -31.48 -2.43
N LYS A 98 14.28 -31.08 -3.29
CA LYS A 98 14.81 -31.96 -4.35
C LYS A 98 15.47 -33.22 -3.80
N LEU A 99 16.10 -33.13 -2.61
CA LEU A 99 16.79 -34.25 -1.98
C LEU A 99 15.85 -35.20 -1.22
N LYS A 100 14.87 -34.67 -0.49
CA LYS A 100 14.05 -35.45 0.46
C LYS A 100 12.61 -35.67 0.01
N GLY A 101 12.14 -34.99 -1.03
CA GLY A 101 10.75 -35.06 -1.52
C GLY A 101 9.72 -34.37 -0.61
N TYR A 102 10.05 -34.09 0.66
CA TYR A 102 9.24 -33.35 1.61
C TYR A 102 10.11 -32.59 2.61
N ILE A 103 9.56 -31.52 3.19
CA ILE A 103 10.14 -30.77 4.31
C ILE A 103 9.06 -30.61 5.37
N ALA A 104 9.36 -31.01 6.60
CA ALA A 104 8.48 -30.74 7.74
C ALA A 104 8.47 -29.22 8.01
N LYS A 105 7.28 -28.64 8.10
CA LYS A 105 7.11 -27.23 8.45
C LYS A 105 7.44 -27.04 9.92
N GLU A 106 8.41 -26.19 10.23
CA GLU A 106 8.61 -25.73 11.61
C GLU A 106 7.55 -24.70 12.00
N VAL A 107 7.34 -24.52 13.32
CA VAL A 107 6.29 -23.66 13.89
C VAL A 107 6.39 -22.22 13.37
N ASP A 108 7.60 -21.72 13.12
CA ASP A 108 7.89 -20.34 12.70
C ASP A 108 7.89 -20.13 11.17
N GLY A 109 7.40 -21.11 10.41
CA GLY A 109 7.34 -21.04 8.94
C GLY A 109 8.55 -21.69 8.26
N PHE A 110 8.65 -21.52 6.94
CA PHE A 110 9.64 -22.24 6.13
C PHE A 110 10.94 -21.46 5.90
N ALA A 111 10.87 -20.13 5.80
CA ALA A 111 12.02 -19.28 5.51
C ALA A 111 11.93 -18.02 6.35
N ARG A 112 13.09 -17.48 6.75
CA ARG A 112 13.15 -16.28 7.57
C ARG A 112 12.64 -15.10 6.78
N GLU A 113 11.84 -14.27 7.43
CA GLU A 113 11.43 -13.00 6.87
C GLU A 113 12.51 -11.95 7.12
N GLN A 114 12.89 -11.24 6.07
CA GLN A 114 13.85 -10.14 6.11
C GLN A 114 13.15 -8.85 5.70
N LEU A 115 13.39 -7.78 6.46
CA LEU A 115 12.91 -6.46 6.09
C LEU A 115 13.66 -6.00 4.83
N CYS A 116 12.91 -5.63 3.80
CA CYS A 116 13.47 -5.26 2.51
C CYS A 116 12.92 -3.91 2.05
N VAL A 117 13.78 -3.11 1.40
CA VAL A 117 13.37 -1.99 0.56
C VAL A 117 13.26 -2.52 -0.87
N SER A 118 12.08 -2.39 -1.44
CA SER A 118 11.78 -2.85 -2.78
C SER A 118 11.34 -1.70 -3.67
N PHE A 119 11.73 -1.74 -4.94
CA PHE A 119 11.23 -0.79 -5.94
C PHE A 119 10.98 -1.45 -7.28
N CYS A 120 10.03 -0.89 -8.04
CA CYS A 120 9.79 -1.25 -9.44
C CYS A 120 9.30 -0.02 -10.20
N ALA A 121 9.58 0.05 -11.50
CA ALA A 121 8.93 1.06 -12.33
C ALA A 121 7.41 0.80 -12.38
N TYR A 122 6.61 1.84 -12.47
CA TYR A 122 5.17 1.73 -12.66
C TYR A 122 4.86 1.43 -14.13
N ARG A 123 5.26 0.24 -14.60
CA ARG A 123 4.99 -0.24 -15.96
C ARG A 123 4.75 -1.75 -15.98
N PRO A 124 3.89 -2.25 -16.89
CA PRO A 124 3.74 -3.69 -17.10
C PRO A 124 5.08 -4.37 -17.42
N GLY A 125 5.24 -5.60 -16.95
CA GLY A 125 6.44 -6.43 -17.22
C GLY A 125 7.69 -6.06 -16.41
N THR A 126 7.66 -4.96 -15.65
CA THR A 126 8.80 -4.59 -14.79
C THR A 126 8.78 -5.38 -13.49
N LYS A 127 9.96 -5.79 -13.02
CA LYS A 127 10.12 -6.63 -11.83
C LYS A 127 10.53 -5.80 -10.62
N TRP A 128 10.05 -6.21 -9.44
CA TRP A 128 10.51 -5.65 -8.17
C TRP A 128 11.96 -6.05 -7.91
N ARG A 129 12.81 -5.04 -7.70
CA ARG A 129 14.14 -5.22 -7.12
C ARG A 129 14.05 -5.05 -5.62
N ARG A 130 14.86 -5.79 -4.88
CA ARG A 130 14.80 -5.88 -3.42
C ARG A 130 16.20 -5.71 -2.86
N TYR A 131 16.29 -4.93 -1.79
CA TYR A 131 17.52 -4.69 -1.05
C TYR A 131 17.21 -4.94 0.43
N PRO A 132 17.98 -5.80 1.11
CA PRO A 132 17.89 -5.95 2.56
C PRO A 132 17.99 -4.61 3.29
N LEU A 133 17.19 -4.43 4.33
CA LEU A 133 17.22 -3.26 5.19
C LEU A 133 17.49 -3.69 6.64
N GLU A 134 18.69 -3.40 7.11
CA GLU A 134 19.06 -3.56 8.51
C GLU A 134 18.84 -2.25 9.26
N THR A 135 17.82 -2.21 10.13
CA THR A 135 17.41 -0.99 10.84
C THR A 135 18.37 -0.56 11.96
N LYS A 136 19.34 -1.40 12.32
CA LYS A 136 20.33 -1.13 13.38
C LYS A 136 21.61 -0.46 12.87
N LEU A 137 21.70 -0.18 11.57
CA LEU A 137 22.86 0.47 10.98
C LEU A 137 22.98 1.94 11.42
N ALA A 138 24.20 2.37 11.72
CA ALA A 138 24.50 3.75 12.09
C ALA A 138 24.40 4.72 10.89
N ASN A 139 24.57 4.22 9.66
CA ASN A 139 24.48 5.00 8.44
C ASN A 139 23.83 4.18 7.31
N TYR A 140 22.97 4.84 6.51
CA TYR A 140 22.29 4.27 5.36
C TYR A 140 22.82 4.77 4.01
N ASP A 141 23.82 5.65 3.98
CA ASP A 141 24.28 6.33 2.76
C ASP A 141 24.67 5.38 1.63
N GLU A 142 25.38 4.29 1.95
CA GLU A 142 25.79 3.31 0.96
C GLU A 142 24.58 2.60 0.35
N LEU A 143 23.68 2.07 1.19
CA LEU A 143 22.46 1.41 0.75
C LEU A 143 21.58 2.34 -0.09
N VAL A 144 21.40 3.59 0.35
CA VAL A 144 20.64 4.60 -0.39
C VAL A 144 21.26 4.88 -1.76
N THR A 145 22.59 5.01 -1.81
CA THR A 145 23.32 5.23 -3.06
C THR A 145 23.15 4.06 -4.02
N GLN A 146 23.27 2.83 -3.52
CA GLN A 146 23.04 1.60 -4.30
C GLN A 146 21.61 1.55 -4.87
N ILE A 147 20.60 1.84 -4.04
CA ILE A 147 19.18 1.85 -4.46
C ILE A 147 18.94 2.89 -5.55
N ILE A 148 19.39 4.14 -5.36
CA ILE A 148 19.18 5.22 -6.34
C ILE A 148 19.90 4.92 -7.66
N THR A 149 21.13 4.40 -7.59
CA THR A 149 21.90 3.99 -8.78
C THR A 149 21.16 2.91 -9.55
N ALA A 150 20.64 1.90 -8.85
CA ALA A 150 19.86 0.84 -9.47
C ALA A 150 18.53 1.36 -10.05
N MET A 151 17.85 2.30 -9.38
CA MET A 151 16.65 2.95 -9.92
C MET A 151 16.94 3.64 -11.26
N LYS A 152 17.97 4.49 -11.31
CA LYS A 152 18.38 5.19 -12.52
C LYS A 152 18.76 4.24 -13.65
N PHE A 153 19.56 3.22 -13.34
CA PHE A 153 19.96 2.20 -14.31
C PHE A 153 18.74 1.48 -14.92
N ASN A 154 17.77 1.07 -14.09
CA ASN A 154 16.56 0.42 -14.58
C ASN A 154 15.72 1.34 -15.47
N VAL A 155 15.51 2.58 -15.03
CA VAL A 155 14.71 3.54 -15.79
C VAL A 155 15.37 3.88 -17.13
N ALA A 156 16.70 3.94 -17.18
CA ALA A 156 17.44 4.20 -18.41
C ALA A 156 17.23 3.12 -19.50
N GLN A 157 16.96 1.87 -19.09
CA GLN A 157 16.69 0.75 -19.99
C GLN A 157 15.26 0.72 -20.54
N LEU A 158 14.35 1.51 -19.98
CA LEU A 158 12.94 1.55 -20.41
C LEU A 158 12.75 2.52 -21.57
N SER A 159 11.85 2.20 -22.49
CA SER A 159 11.45 3.13 -23.55
C SER A 159 10.93 4.44 -22.96
N ALA A 160 11.25 5.57 -23.60
CA ALA A 160 10.71 6.88 -23.25
C ALA A 160 9.18 6.94 -23.41
N THR A 161 8.60 6.14 -24.33
CA THR A 161 7.16 6.10 -24.54
C THR A 161 6.46 5.41 -23.36
N VAL A 162 5.60 6.16 -22.65
CA VAL A 162 4.79 5.65 -21.54
C VAL A 162 3.47 5.14 -22.13
N ARG A 163 3.18 3.84 -21.98
CA ARG A 163 1.86 3.26 -22.36
C ARG A 163 0.83 3.30 -21.23
N HIS A 164 1.31 3.41 -19.99
CA HIS A 164 0.48 3.47 -18.79
C HIS A 164 1.03 4.58 -17.92
N GLU A 165 0.31 5.68 -17.86
CA GLU A 165 0.58 6.75 -16.92
C GLU A 165 -0.05 6.40 -15.57
N LEU A 166 0.60 6.83 -14.49
CA LEU A 166 -0.04 6.81 -13.19
C LEU A 166 -1.28 7.72 -13.28
N SER A 167 -2.41 7.28 -12.71
CA SER A 167 -3.62 8.11 -12.70
C SER A 167 -3.29 9.51 -12.18
N LYS A 168 -3.84 10.55 -12.83
CA LYS A 168 -3.65 11.93 -12.37
C LYS A 168 -4.21 12.16 -10.97
N ASP A 169 -5.14 11.31 -10.54
CA ASP A 169 -5.73 11.36 -9.21
C ASP A 169 -5.29 10.16 -8.36
N ILE A 170 -4.01 10.14 -7.99
CA ILE A 170 -3.44 9.16 -7.05
C ILE A 170 -3.98 9.29 -5.62
N HIS A 171 -4.79 10.30 -5.36
CA HIS A 171 -5.44 10.55 -4.09
C HIS A 171 -6.91 10.12 -4.10
N GLN A 172 -7.46 9.79 -5.27
CA GLN A 172 -8.85 9.37 -5.40
C GLN A 172 -9.10 8.08 -4.64
N ILE A 173 -10.15 8.12 -3.83
CA ILE A 173 -10.73 6.94 -3.18
C ILE A 173 -11.74 6.37 -4.17
N ASN A 174 -11.66 5.06 -4.42
CA ASN A 174 -12.54 4.36 -5.36
C ASN A 174 -13.52 3.43 -4.61
N LEU A 175 -14.34 2.69 -5.35
CA LEU A 175 -15.27 1.74 -4.75
C LEU A 175 -14.58 0.59 -3.99
N GLU A 176 -13.47 0.05 -4.50
CA GLU A 176 -12.72 -1.02 -3.81
C GLU A 176 -12.23 -0.59 -2.44
N ASP A 177 -11.82 0.67 -2.31
CA ASP A 177 -11.39 1.31 -1.07
C ASP A 177 -12.51 1.32 -0.02
N VAL A 178 -13.72 1.68 -0.44
CA VAL A 178 -14.92 1.67 0.42
C VAL A 178 -15.28 0.24 0.83
N MET A 179 -15.20 -0.71 -0.09
CA MET A 179 -15.48 -2.13 0.21
C MET A 179 -14.45 -2.72 1.19
N ALA A 180 -13.16 -2.40 1.03
CA ALA A 180 -12.12 -2.80 1.95
C ALA A 180 -12.37 -2.21 3.35
N LEU A 181 -12.83 -0.96 3.42
CA LEU A 181 -13.18 -0.29 4.67
C LEU A 181 -14.36 -0.94 5.40
N ILE A 182 -15.40 -1.35 4.66
CA ILE A 182 -16.55 -2.09 5.22
C ILE A 182 -16.07 -3.41 5.83
N CYS A 183 -15.26 -4.19 5.10
CA CYS A 183 -14.69 -5.44 5.60
C CYS A 183 -13.77 -5.24 6.81
N TYR A 184 -12.93 -4.21 6.80
CA TYR A 184 -12.10 -3.83 7.94
C TYR A 184 -12.95 -3.48 9.17
N GLY A 185 -14.00 -2.68 8.96
CA GLY A 185 -14.93 -2.27 10.01
C GLY A 185 -15.69 -3.46 10.60
N ALA A 186 -16.14 -4.40 9.77
CA ALA A 186 -16.74 -5.66 10.19
C ALA A 186 -15.80 -6.46 11.11
N ALA A 187 -14.54 -6.65 10.68
CA ALA A 187 -13.53 -7.36 11.45
C ALA A 187 -13.21 -6.66 12.78
N LYS A 188 -13.25 -5.33 12.81
CA LYS A 188 -12.90 -4.53 13.99
C LYS A 188 -14.05 -4.40 15.00
N LEU A 189 -15.29 -4.28 14.53
CA LEU A 189 -16.47 -4.08 15.37
C LEU A 189 -17.14 -5.40 15.79
N GLY A 190 -16.82 -6.50 15.09
CA GLY A 190 -17.33 -7.83 15.41
C GLY A 190 -18.49 -8.29 14.51
N PRO A 191 -18.88 -9.57 14.64
CA PRO A 191 -19.83 -10.24 13.74
C PRO A 191 -21.25 -9.68 13.81
N ASP A 192 -21.65 -9.13 14.95
CA ASP A 192 -22.99 -8.55 15.15
C ASP A 192 -23.08 -7.07 14.70
N SER A 193 -21.99 -6.53 14.16
CA SER A 193 -21.97 -5.14 13.71
C SER A 193 -22.70 -4.96 12.38
N GLN A 194 -23.26 -3.76 12.18
CA GLN A 194 -23.86 -3.37 10.91
C GLN A 194 -22.92 -3.58 9.71
N LEU A 195 -21.63 -3.30 9.89
CA LEU A 195 -20.64 -3.48 8.82
C LEU A 195 -20.41 -4.96 8.48
N ALA A 196 -20.54 -5.86 9.45
CA ALA A 196 -20.47 -7.31 9.22
C ALA A 196 -21.68 -7.84 8.44
N HIS A 197 -22.88 -7.31 8.71
CA HIS A 197 -24.06 -7.61 7.88
C HIS A 197 -23.88 -7.11 6.44
N LEU A 198 -23.34 -5.90 6.27
CA LEU A 198 -23.04 -5.35 4.94
C LEU A 198 -22.00 -6.18 4.19
N SER A 199 -20.87 -6.52 4.83
CA SER A 199 -19.80 -7.29 4.19
C SER A 199 -20.25 -8.70 3.76
N ASN A 200 -21.20 -9.29 4.49
CA ASN A 200 -21.70 -10.63 4.22
C ASN A 200 -22.92 -10.65 3.27
N ASN A 201 -23.49 -9.50 2.95
CA ASN A 201 -24.65 -9.43 2.06
C ASN A 201 -24.24 -9.86 0.64
N LYS A 202 -24.90 -10.88 0.11
CA LYS A 202 -24.59 -11.47 -1.21
C LYS A 202 -24.91 -10.51 -2.36
N GLU A 203 -25.94 -9.68 -2.22
CA GLU A 203 -26.38 -8.69 -3.22
C GLU A 203 -25.36 -7.55 -3.32
N LEU A 204 -24.61 -7.28 -2.25
CA LEU A 204 -23.62 -6.21 -2.14
C LEU A 204 -22.18 -6.68 -2.39
N ARG A 205 -21.96 -7.90 -2.88
CA ARG A 205 -20.61 -8.41 -3.13
C ARG A 205 -19.89 -7.72 -4.28
N SER A 206 -20.62 -7.09 -5.19
CA SER A 206 -20.08 -6.42 -6.37
C SER A 206 -20.94 -5.22 -6.78
N PRO A 207 -20.99 -4.17 -5.93
CA PRO A 207 -21.60 -2.91 -6.33
C PRO A 207 -20.84 -2.33 -7.54
N ILE A 208 -21.54 -1.53 -8.34
CA ILE A 208 -20.94 -0.73 -9.43
C ILE A 208 -20.53 0.64 -8.92
N SER A 209 -21.30 1.20 -8.00
CA SER A 209 -20.98 2.47 -7.36
C SER A 209 -21.55 2.56 -5.95
N CYS A 210 -21.05 3.53 -5.21
CA CYS A 210 -21.44 3.82 -3.85
C CYS A 210 -21.58 5.33 -3.66
N LYS A 211 -22.59 5.77 -2.91
CA LYS A 211 -22.71 7.16 -2.44
C LYS A 211 -22.76 7.20 -0.93
N LEU A 212 -22.05 8.15 -0.33
CA LEU A 212 -22.11 8.44 1.09
C LEU A 212 -22.56 9.89 1.29
N LEU A 213 -23.71 10.06 1.93
CA LEU A 213 -24.27 11.36 2.29
C LEU A 213 -24.56 11.40 3.79
N GLY A 214 -23.71 12.10 4.54
CA GLY A 214 -23.81 12.13 6.01
C GLY A 214 -23.70 10.73 6.62
N HIS A 215 -24.80 10.20 7.13
CA HIS A 215 -24.88 8.85 7.70
C HIS A 215 -25.50 7.82 6.73
N GLN A 216 -25.93 8.22 5.55
CA GLN A 216 -26.60 7.33 4.60
C GLN A 216 -25.60 6.79 3.58
N LEU A 217 -25.46 5.47 3.54
CA LEU A 217 -24.68 4.73 2.56
C LEU A 217 -25.64 4.14 1.53
N MET A 218 -25.48 4.52 0.26
CA MET A 218 -26.25 3.99 -0.86
C MET A 218 -25.34 3.17 -1.76
N LEU A 219 -25.71 1.92 -2.03
CA LEU A 219 -24.98 1.01 -2.90
C LEU A 219 -25.84 0.70 -4.13
N PHE A 220 -25.21 0.76 -5.31
CA PHE A 220 -25.88 0.55 -6.59
C PHE A 220 -25.39 -0.75 -7.24
N GLY A 221 -26.29 -1.71 -7.44
CA GLY A 221 -26.00 -2.99 -8.09
C GLY A 221 -26.17 -2.96 -9.62
N TYR A 222 -25.77 -4.06 -10.28
CA TYR A 222 -25.86 -4.23 -11.75
C TYR A 222 -27.27 -4.11 -12.34
N TYR A 223 -28.31 -4.43 -11.56
CA TYR A 223 -29.69 -4.41 -12.02
C TYR A 223 -30.48 -3.21 -11.50
N CYS A 224 -29.79 -2.10 -11.18
CA CYS A 224 -30.39 -0.87 -10.65
C CYS A 224 -31.11 -1.06 -9.29
N GLU A 225 -30.83 -2.13 -8.56
CA GLU A 225 -31.25 -2.26 -7.17
C GLU A 225 -30.39 -1.31 -6.31
N GLN A 226 -31.06 -0.30 -5.76
CA GLN A 226 -30.49 0.64 -4.80
C GLN A 226 -30.71 0.08 -3.40
N HIS A 227 -29.63 -0.12 -2.67
CA HIS A 227 -29.70 -0.52 -1.27
C HIS A 227 -29.22 0.63 -0.39
N GLU A 228 -30.09 1.08 0.51
CA GLU A 228 -29.82 2.16 1.43
C GLU A 228 -29.58 1.65 2.85
N PHE A 229 -28.56 2.21 3.49
CA PHE A 229 -28.17 1.86 4.85
C PHE A 229 -27.87 3.10 5.67
N PHE A 230 -28.47 3.20 6.85
CA PHE A 230 -28.18 4.26 7.80
C PHE A 230 -27.08 3.84 8.77
N LEU A 231 -25.87 4.35 8.56
CA LEU A 231 -24.69 4.01 9.34
C LEU A 231 -24.79 4.53 10.78
N SER A 232 -24.63 3.61 11.73
CA SER A 232 -24.53 3.96 13.15
C SER A 232 -23.33 4.90 13.41
N PRO A 233 -23.32 5.67 14.52
CA PRO A 233 -22.17 6.51 14.88
C PRO A 233 -20.84 5.73 14.96
N SER A 234 -20.89 4.48 15.41
CA SER A 234 -19.73 3.57 15.47
C SER A 234 -19.24 3.19 14.08
N SER A 235 -20.16 2.88 13.16
CA SER A 235 -19.85 2.60 11.75
C SER A 235 -19.27 3.83 11.06
N MET A 236 -19.88 5.01 11.27
CA MET A 236 -19.39 6.28 10.72
C MET A 236 -18.00 6.66 11.21
N LYS A 237 -17.63 6.27 12.45
CA LYS A 237 -16.27 6.47 12.95
C LYS A 237 -15.23 5.71 12.11
N ILE A 238 -15.58 4.55 11.56
CA ILE A 238 -14.71 3.80 10.62
C ILE A 238 -14.61 4.56 9.30
N PHE A 239 -15.73 5.01 8.74
CA PHE A 239 -15.75 5.78 7.50
C PHE A 239 -14.91 7.06 7.58
N ARG A 240 -15.01 7.81 8.69
CA ARG A 240 -14.21 9.00 8.95
C ARG A 240 -12.70 8.75 9.05
N MET A 241 -12.25 7.49 9.21
CA MET A 241 -10.82 7.18 9.13
C MET A 241 -10.28 7.40 7.70
N LEU A 242 -11.07 6.99 6.69
CA LEU A 242 -10.70 7.08 5.28
C LEU A 242 -11.18 8.39 4.65
N LEU A 243 -12.36 8.85 5.08
CA LEU A 243 -13.09 9.96 4.50
C LEU A 243 -13.34 11.04 5.58
N PRO A 244 -12.30 11.73 6.06
CA PRO A 244 -12.44 12.68 7.16
C PRO A 244 -13.32 13.89 6.84
N GLU A 245 -13.52 14.23 5.56
CA GLU A 245 -14.26 15.41 5.09
C GLU A 245 -15.74 15.12 4.74
N VAL A 246 -16.17 13.85 4.72
CA VAL A 246 -17.53 13.45 4.25
C VAL A 246 -18.65 13.77 5.26
N SER A 247 -18.35 14.54 6.32
CA SER A 247 -19.39 14.97 7.26
C SER A 247 -20.37 15.99 6.69
N GLU A 248 -20.05 16.66 5.58
CA GLU A 248 -20.89 17.76 5.03
C GLU A 248 -21.15 17.71 3.51
N SER A 249 -20.47 16.83 2.76
CA SER A 249 -20.56 16.75 1.30
C SER A 249 -20.94 15.35 0.80
N GLU A 250 -21.74 15.27 -0.26
CA GLU A 250 -21.96 14.02 -1.00
C GLU A 250 -20.64 13.51 -1.59
N ALA A 251 -20.32 12.24 -1.37
CA ALA A 251 -19.20 11.58 -2.01
C ALA A 251 -19.70 10.37 -2.82
N GLU A 252 -19.41 10.38 -4.12
CA GLU A 252 -19.73 9.29 -5.06
C GLU A 252 -18.45 8.55 -5.45
N PHE A 253 -18.51 7.22 -5.39
CA PHE A 253 -17.40 6.31 -5.65
C PHE A 253 -17.83 5.33 -6.74
N VAL A 254 -17.02 5.23 -7.79
CA VAL A 254 -17.19 4.30 -8.91
C VAL A 254 -15.97 3.38 -8.96
#